data_AF-A0A3N5PDT1-F1
#
_entry.id   AF-A0A3N5PDT1-F1
#
_cell.length_a   1.000
_cell.length_b   1.000
_cell.length_c   1.000
_cell.angle_alpha   90.00
_cell.angle_beta   90.00
_cell.angle_gamma   90.00
#
_symmetry.space_group_name_H-M   'P 1'
#
loop_
_entity.id
_entity.type
_entity.pdbx_description
1 polymer ?
#
loop_
_entity_poly.entity_id
_entity_poly.type
_entity_poly.pdbx_seq_one_letter_code
_entity_poly.pdbx_strand_id
1 'polypeptide(L)'
;TPPMMRKVGRLGRVLGPRGLMPSPKAGTIVAEEDLPRVIQETRQGRVEYRVDKTANIHVPIGKTSFSSEDLAENLAAVMEAIVKARPAASKGTYIRKVTICSSMGPGIHVDPAAATAMKTV
;
A
#
# COMPACT_ATOMS: atom_id res chain seq x y z
N THR A 1 -12.87 -16.75 -3.12
CA THR A 1 -12.56 -18.01 -2.42
C THR A 1 -11.71 -18.91 -3.32
N PRO A 2 -10.76 -19.68 -2.76
CA PRO A 2 -9.90 -20.61 -3.51
C PRO A 2 -10.59 -21.58 -4.48
N PRO A 3 -11.76 -22.21 -4.16
CA PRO A 3 -12.38 -23.17 -5.08
C PRO A 3 -12.87 -22.54 -6.40
N MET A 4 -13.28 -21.27 -6.37
CA MET A 4 -13.79 -20.55 -7.55
C MET A 4 -12.65 -20.17 -8.53
N MET A 5 -11.40 -20.10 -8.06
CA MET A 5 -10.25 -19.62 -8.85
C MET A 5 -9.93 -20.51 -10.05
N ARG A 6 -10.21 -21.82 -9.97
CA ARG A 6 -10.02 -22.76 -11.08
C ARG A 6 -10.89 -22.41 -12.30
N LYS A 7 -12.04 -21.78 -12.08
CA LYS A 7 -12.93 -21.27 -13.13
C LYS A 7 -12.53 -19.85 -13.57
N VAL A 8 -12.18 -18.98 -12.62
CA VAL A 8 -11.79 -17.57 -12.89
C VAL A 8 -10.50 -17.48 -13.71
N GLY A 9 -9.58 -18.44 -13.62
CA GLY A 9 -8.37 -18.48 -14.46
C GLY A 9 -8.66 -18.47 -15.97
N ARG A 10 -9.81 -19.00 -16.42
CA ARG A 10 -10.22 -18.96 -17.84
C ARG A 10 -10.59 -17.54 -18.30
N LEU A 11 -10.96 -16.65 -17.39
CA LEU A 11 -11.31 -15.24 -17.65
C LEU A 11 -10.08 -14.31 -17.60
N GLY A 12 -8.87 -14.86 -17.42
CA GLY A 12 -7.64 -14.09 -17.32
C GLY A 12 -7.37 -13.15 -18.50
N ARG A 13 -7.84 -13.48 -19.71
CA ARG A 13 -7.71 -12.60 -20.90
C ARG A 13 -8.44 -11.26 -20.74
N VAL A 14 -9.55 -11.22 -20.00
CA VAL A 14 -10.37 -10.01 -19.79
C VAL A 14 -9.98 -9.31 -18.48
N LEU A 15 -9.75 -10.09 -17.42
CA LEU A 15 -9.45 -9.56 -16.10
C LEU A 15 -7.98 -9.09 -15.96
N GLY A 16 -7.06 -9.66 -16.74
CA GLY A 16 -5.65 -9.31 -16.74
C GLY A 16 -5.37 -7.86 -17.15
N PRO A 17 -5.80 -7.40 -18.35
CA PRO A 17 -5.56 -6.03 -18.80
C PRO A 17 -6.16 -4.95 -17.91
N ARG A 18 -7.23 -5.28 -17.18
CA ARG A 18 -7.92 -4.37 -16.25
C ARG A 18 -7.33 -4.38 -14.83
N GLY A 19 -6.36 -5.24 -14.54
CA GLY A 19 -5.81 -5.39 -13.19
C GLY A 19 -6.82 -5.89 -12.14
N LEU A 20 -7.97 -6.42 -12.58
CA LEU A 20 -9.05 -6.91 -11.71
C LEU A 20 -8.91 -8.40 -11.39
N MET A 21 -7.82 -9.03 -11.82
CA MET A 21 -7.57 -10.43 -11.55
C MET A 21 -7.31 -10.63 -10.05
N PRO A 22 -8.13 -11.44 -9.34
CA PRO A 22 -7.89 -11.71 -7.93
C PRO A 22 -6.55 -12.42 -7.77
N SER A 23 -5.71 -11.93 -6.87
CA SER A 23 -4.39 -12.48 -6.60
C SER A 23 -4.22 -12.85 -5.13
N PRO A 24 -3.54 -13.97 -4.81
CA PRO A 24 -3.26 -14.35 -3.43
C PRO A 24 -2.33 -13.34 -2.76
N LYS A 25 -1.41 -12.75 -3.55
CA LYS A 25 -0.45 -11.74 -3.09
C LYS A 25 -1.15 -10.46 -2.66
N ALA A 26 -2.27 -10.12 -3.30
CA ALA A 26 -3.08 -8.97 -2.92
C ALA A 26 -4.07 -9.27 -1.77
N GLY A 27 -4.01 -10.44 -1.14
CA GLY A 27 -4.96 -10.83 -0.09
C GLY A 27 -6.42 -10.93 -0.55
N THR A 28 -6.70 -10.74 -1.84
CA THR A 28 -8.07 -10.78 -2.41
C THR A 28 -8.65 -12.19 -2.53
N ILE A 29 -7.83 -13.21 -2.30
CA ILE A 29 -8.24 -14.62 -2.27
C ILE A 29 -8.14 -15.10 -0.83
N VAL A 30 -9.24 -14.96 -0.10
CA VAL A 30 -9.37 -15.49 1.26
C VAL A 30 -10.31 -16.68 1.34
N ALA A 31 -10.18 -17.43 2.44
CA ALA A 31 -11.15 -18.43 2.86
C ALA A 31 -12.54 -17.80 3.04
N GLU A 32 -13.59 -18.61 3.01
CA GLU A 32 -14.98 -18.14 3.10
C GLU A 32 -15.27 -17.39 4.40
N GLU A 33 -14.56 -17.73 5.47
CA GLU A 33 -14.72 -17.17 6.82
C GLU A 33 -14.21 -15.71 6.92
N ASP A 34 -13.14 -15.36 6.21
CA ASP A 34 -12.52 -14.02 6.27
C ASP A 34 -13.11 -13.03 5.26
N LEU A 35 -14.08 -13.47 4.45
CA LEU A 35 -14.70 -12.67 3.40
C LEU A 35 -15.32 -11.34 3.90
N PRO A 36 -16.05 -11.30 5.05
CA PRO A 36 -16.65 -10.06 5.55
C PRO A 36 -15.60 -9.02 5.92
N ARG A 37 -14.53 -9.48 6.58
CA ARG A 37 -13.42 -8.64 7.03
C ARG A 37 -12.68 -8.02 5.84
N VAL A 38 -12.33 -8.83 4.86
CA VAL A 38 -11.60 -8.36 3.68
C VAL A 38 -12.43 -7.39 2.85
N ILE A 39 -13.74 -7.58 2.75
CA ILE A 39 -14.64 -6.61 2.10
C ILE A 39 -14.61 -5.27 2.84
N GLN A 40 -14.66 -5.30 4.17
CA GLN A 40 -14.64 -4.08 4.99
C GLN A 40 -13.29 -3.35 4.87
N GLU A 41 -12.17 -4.07 4.98
CA GLU A 41 -10.82 -3.52 4.83
C GLU A 41 -10.58 -2.96 3.43
N THR A 42 -11.07 -3.65 2.39
CA THR A 42 -10.95 -3.17 1.00
C THR A 42 -11.79 -1.90 0.78
N ARG A 43 -12.99 -1.83 1.37
CA ARG A 43 -13.84 -0.61 1.33
C ARG A 43 -13.22 0.57 2.07
N GLN A 44 -12.49 0.32 3.14
CA GLN A 44 -11.76 1.34 3.90
C GLN A 44 -10.53 1.88 3.17
N GLY A 45 -10.22 1.39 1.96
CA GLY A 45 -9.14 1.92 1.14
C GLY A 45 -7.79 1.29 1.45
N ARG A 46 -7.75 -0.02 1.71
CA ARG A 46 -6.50 -0.78 1.86
C ARG A 46 -5.57 -0.54 0.67
N VAL A 47 -4.44 0.13 0.92
CA VAL A 47 -3.39 0.36 -0.07
C VAL A 47 -2.30 -0.69 0.09
N GLU A 48 -2.02 -1.42 -1.00
CA GLU A 48 -0.91 -2.35 -1.02
C GLU A 48 0.34 -1.69 -1.57
N TYR A 49 1.42 -1.80 -0.82
CA TYR A 49 2.73 -1.34 -1.26
C TYR A 49 3.62 -2.52 -1.62
N ARG A 50 4.37 -2.37 -2.71
CA ARG A 50 5.32 -3.38 -3.18
C ARG A 50 6.67 -2.72 -3.40
N VAL A 51 7.72 -3.44 -3.01
CA VAL A 51 9.10 -3.07 -3.29
C VAL A 51 9.41 -3.33 -4.76
N ASP A 52 9.96 -2.34 -5.45
CA ASP A 52 10.46 -2.48 -6.81
C ASP A 52 11.85 -3.15 -6.86
N LYS A 53 12.40 -3.35 -8.05
CA LYS A 53 13.75 -3.95 -8.20
C LYS A 53 14.87 -3.06 -7.65
N THR A 54 14.61 -1.76 -7.55
CA THR A 54 15.53 -0.74 -7.04
C THR A 54 15.38 -0.50 -5.53
N ALA A 55 14.62 -1.34 -4.84
CA ALA A 55 14.33 -1.24 -3.41
C ALA A 55 13.59 0.04 -2.98
N ASN A 56 12.85 0.68 -3.90
CA ASN A 56 11.94 1.77 -3.58
C ASN A 56 10.51 1.28 -3.36
N ILE A 57 9.78 2.06 -2.57
CA ILE A 57 8.38 1.84 -2.24
C ILE A 57 7.60 3.06 -2.75
N HIS A 58 6.61 2.82 -3.60
CA HIS A 58 5.71 3.85 -4.12
C HIS A 58 4.31 3.63 -3.55
N VAL A 59 3.79 4.61 -2.84
CA VAL A 59 2.46 4.53 -2.19
C VAL A 59 1.68 5.82 -2.45
N PRO A 60 0.47 5.75 -3.02
CA PRO A 60 -0.42 6.89 -3.07
C PRO A 60 -1.01 7.15 -1.67
N ILE A 61 -0.71 8.32 -1.10
CA ILE A 61 -1.22 8.75 0.22
C ILE A 61 -2.59 9.45 0.15
N GLY A 62 -3.04 9.85 -1.05
CA GLY A 62 -4.30 10.56 -1.24
C GLY A 62 -4.39 11.32 -2.55
N LYS A 63 -5.40 12.19 -2.66
CA LYS A 63 -5.60 13.14 -3.76
C LYS A 63 -5.40 14.56 -3.27
N THR A 64 -5.16 15.49 -4.19
CA THR A 64 -5.05 16.93 -3.89
C THR A 64 -6.35 17.54 -3.34
N SER A 65 -7.47 16.83 -3.46
CA SER A 65 -8.77 17.26 -2.92
C SER A 65 -8.96 16.93 -1.44
N PHE A 66 -8.01 16.24 -0.79
CA PHE A 66 -8.10 15.91 0.63
C PHE A 66 -7.58 17.09 1.48
N SER A 67 -8.01 17.15 2.73
CA SER A 67 -7.50 18.17 3.65
C SER A 67 -6.02 17.90 3.97
N SER A 68 -5.30 18.94 4.40
CA SER A 68 -3.90 18.80 4.82
C SER A 68 -3.75 17.88 6.03
N GLU A 69 -4.75 17.84 6.91
CA GLU A 69 -4.78 17.01 8.12
C GLU A 69 -4.90 15.53 7.73
N ASP A 70 -5.86 15.18 6.87
CA ASP A 70 -6.04 13.80 6.37
C ASP A 70 -4.79 13.29 5.64
N LEU A 71 -4.13 14.15 4.86
CA LEU A 71 -2.90 13.79 4.16
C LEU A 71 -1.73 13.54 5.13
N ALA A 72 -1.65 14.29 6.22
CA ALA A 72 -0.64 14.09 7.25
C ALA A 72 -0.89 12.78 8.03
N GLU A 73 -2.14 12.49 8.38
CA GLU A 73 -2.52 11.24 9.05
C GLU A 73 -2.24 10.02 8.16
N ASN A 74 -2.61 10.08 6.88
CA ASN A 74 -2.32 9.01 5.92
C ASN A 74 -0.81 8.77 5.77
N LEU A 75 -0.01 9.85 5.74
CA LEU A 75 1.45 9.73 5.68
C LEU A 75 1.99 9.06 6.96
N ALA A 76 1.50 9.45 8.14
CA ALA A 76 1.89 8.85 9.42
C ALA A 76 1.57 7.34 9.45
N ALA A 77 0.37 6.95 9.03
CA ALA A 77 -0.07 5.56 8.98
C ALA A 77 0.82 4.72 8.05
N VAL A 78 1.19 5.25 6.88
CA VAL A 78 2.09 4.57 5.94
C VAL A 78 3.49 4.42 6.53
N MET A 79 4.02 5.45 7.17
CA MET A 79 5.35 5.40 7.79
C MET A 79 5.40 4.41 8.95
N GLU A 80 4.38 4.37 9.80
CA GLU A 80 4.29 3.39 10.88
C GLU A 80 4.24 1.95 10.33
N ALA A 81 3.44 1.71 9.29
CA ALA A 81 3.35 0.41 8.63
C ALA A 81 4.70 -0.04 8.05
N ILE A 82 5.46 0.89 7.44
CA ILE A 82 6.80 0.61 6.88
C ILE A 82 7.79 0.24 7.99
N VAL A 83 7.78 0.99 9.11
CA VAL A 83 8.66 0.71 10.26
C VAL A 83 8.34 -0.65 10.88
N LYS A 84 7.05 -1.00 11.01
CA LYS A 84 6.63 -2.34 11.48
C LYS A 84 7.03 -3.45 10.52
N ALA A 85 7.04 -3.19 9.22
CA ALA A 85 7.46 -4.15 8.20
C ALA A 85 8.99 -4.32 8.09
N ARG A 86 9.78 -3.64 8.93
CA ARG A 86 11.24 -3.73 8.94
C ARG A 86 11.70 -5.19 9.18
N PRO A 87 12.43 -5.81 8.24
CA PRO A 87 12.98 -7.15 8.45
C PRO A 87 14.05 -7.14 9.54
N ALA A 88 14.07 -8.17 10.40
CA ALA A 88 15.07 -8.30 11.47
C ALA A 88 16.53 -8.35 10.96
N ALA A 89 16.72 -8.76 9.71
CA ALA A 89 18.03 -8.80 9.06
C ALA A 89 18.55 -7.42 8.56
N SER A 90 17.73 -6.38 8.60
CA SER A 90 18.10 -5.05 8.09
C SER A 90 18.99 -4.29 9.08
N LYS A 91 20.28 -4.15 8.74
CA LYS A 91 21.27 -3.37 9.52
C LYS A 91 21.35 -1.93 9.00
N GLY A 92 21.52 -0.97 9.92
CA GLY A 92 21.67 0.46 9.60
C GLY A 92 20.36 1.22 9.42
N THR A 93 20.44 2.39 8.78
CA THR A 93 19.29 3.28 8.53
C THR A 93 18.33 2.66 7.52
N TYR A 94 17.12 2.33 7.97
CA TYR A 94 16.11 1.64 7.16
C TYR A 94 15.47 2.56 6.11
N ILE A 95 15.15 3.80 6.48
CA ILE A 95 14.58 4.82 5.58
C ILE A 95 15.66 5.84 5.26
N ARG A 96 16.11 5.91 4.00
CA ARG A 96 17.19 6.82 3.57
C ARG A 96 16.68 8.18 3.09
N LYS A 97 15.56 8.18 2.38
CA LYS A 97 15.01 9.38 1.74
C LYS A 97 13.49 9.23 1.63
N VAL A 98 12.78 10.31 1.93
CA VAL A 98 11.34 10.42 1.73
C VAL A 98 11.11 11.55 0.74
N THR A 99 10.36 11.29 -0.33
CA THR A 99 10.03 12.28 -1.35
C THR A 99 8.54 12.24 -1.60
N ILE A 100 7.89 13.39 -1.46
CA ILE A 100 6.47 13.56 -1.74
C ILE A 100 6.37 14.28 -3.08
N CYS A 101 5.58 13.73 -4.00
CA CYS A 101 5.32 14.34 -5.29
C CYS A 101 3.84 14.22 -5.64
N SER A 102 3.33 15.18 -6.39
CA SER A 102 2.05 15.02 -7.09
C SER A 102 2.29 14.33 -8.43
N SER A 103 1.22 13.84 -9.08
CA SER A 103 1.33 13.05 -10.32
C SER A 103 2.07 13.78 -11.45
N MET A 104 1.99 15.10 -11.50
CA MET A 104 2.61 15.95 -12.53
C MET A 104 3.48 17.06 -11.95
N GLY A 105 3.86 16.97 -10.67
CA GLY A 105 4.61 18.03 -9.97
C GLY A 105 6.03 17.63 -9.60
N PRO A 106 6.87 18.61 -9.23
CA PRO A 106 8.20 18.33 -8.70
C PRO A 106 8.12 17.58 -7.36
N GLY A 107 9.13 16.75 -7.10
CA GLY A 107 9.25 16.03 -5.84
C GLY A 107 9.89 16.90 -4.75
N ILE A 108 9.24 16.99 -3.60
CA ILE A 108 9.73 17.70 -2.42
C ILE A 108 10.35 16.68 -1.47
N HIS A 109 11.59 16.95 -1.04
CA HIS A 109 12.27 16.11 -0.06
C HIS A 109 11.81 16.48 1.34
N VAL A 110 11.41 15.46 2.09
CA VAL A 110 10.97 15.59 3.48
C VAL A 110 12.01 14.90 4.36
N ASP A 111 12.24 15.47 5.54
CA ASP A 111 13.14 14.88 6.52
C ASP A 111 12.59 13.50 6.97
N PRO A 112 13.35 12.40 6.74
CA PRO A 112 12.93 11.07 7.15
C PRO A 112 12.80 10.92 8.67
N ALA A 113 13.56 11.68 9.47
CA ALA A 113 13.48 11.60 10.93
C ALA A 113 12.15 12.18 11.43
N ALA A 114 11.76 13.35 10.91
CA ALA A 114 10.48 13.97 11.22
C ALA A 114 9.29 13.12 10.73
N ALA A 115 9.38 12.54 9.53
CA ALA A 115 8.32 11.72 8.96
C ALA A 115 8.15 10.36 9.66
N THR A 116 9.19 9.85 10.32
CA THR A 116 9.09 8.61 11.13
C THR A 116 8.55 8.88 12.53
N ALA A 117 8.68 10.12 13.03
CA ALA A 117 8.19 10.52 14.35
C ALA A 117 6.68 10.86 14.36
N MET A 118 6.08 11.10 13.19
CA MET A 118 4.63 11.27 13.06
C MET A 118 3.94 9.95 13.41
N LYS A 119 3.25 9.93 14.54
CA LYS A 119 2.38 8.83 14.95
C LYS A 119 0.94 9.26 14.73
N THR A 120 0.13 8.35 14.20
CA THR A 120 -1.33 8.50 14.25
C THR A 120 -1.77 8.58 15.71
N VAL A 121 -2.65 9.54 16.02
CA VAL A 121 -3.32 9.66 17.32
C VAL A 121 -4.24 8.46 17.53
#